data_AF-A0A7V8RHR5-F1
#
_entry.id   AF-A0A7V8RHR5-F1
#
_cell.length_a   1.000
_cell.length_b   1.000
_cell.length_c   1.000
_cell.angle_alpha   90.00
_cell.angle_beta   90.00
_cell.angle_gamma   90.00
#
_symmetry.space_group_name_H-M   'P 1'
#
loop_
_entity.id
_entity.type
_entity.pdbx_description
1 polymer ?
#
loop_
_entity_poly.entity_id
_entity_poly.type
_entity_poly.pdbx_seq_one_letter_code
_entity_poly.pdbx_strand_id
1 'polypeptide(L)'
;MDVNTLIEILLKMPVGNTKAIKLQKVVVEILRSGQSLMLHHGEVNLSSLAALVGCTRQCFYPGRGHDDMRAIVSLLNTHASVLANCVSSSTPPKLGKLNVSLHKVLSDNEKLKRELLKSQARWKDLYNQRLIVD
;
A
#
# COMPACT_ATOMS: atom_id res chain seq x y z
N MET A 1 18.87 18.30 1.66
CA MET A 1 18.15 17.66 0.54
C MET A 1 16.72 17.47 0.97
N ASP A 2 15.75 17.85 0.15
CA ASP A 2 14.33 17.60 0.40
C ASP A 2 13.84 16.31 -0.32
N VAL A 3 12.60 15.93 -0.04
CA VAL A 3 11.98 14.69 -0.57
C VAL A 3 11.82 14.73 -2.09
N ASN A 4 11.53 15.88 -2.69
CA ASN A 4 11.36 16.00 -4.15
C ASN A 4 12.70 15.80 -4.85
N THR A 5 13.77 16.38 -4.31
CA THR A 5 15.14 16.14 -4.79
C THR A 5 15.50 14.64 -4.70
N LEU A 6 15.15 13.97 -3.60
CA LEU A 6 15.36 12.52 -3.45
C LEU A 6 14.57 11.70 -4.49
N ILE A 7 13.32 12.07 -4.76
CA ILE A 7 12.48 11.44 -5.80
C ILE A 7 13.12 11.59 -7.19
N GLU A 8 13.62 12.78 -7.51
CA GLU A 8 14.29 13.01 -8.81
C GLU A 8 15.55 12.18 -8.97
N ILE A 9 16.36 12.04 -7.92
CA ILE A 9 17.55 11.18 -7.93
C ILE A 9 17.14 9.73 -8.13
N LEU A 10 16.14 9.26 -7.36
CA LEU A 10 15.60 7.90 -7.49
C LEU A 10 15.16 7.61 -8.92
N LEU A 11 14.43 8.51 -9.58
CA LEU A 11 13.95 8.34 -10.96
C LEU A 11 15.07 8.31 -12.00
N LYS A 12 16.20 8.97 -11.72
CA LYS A 12 17.38 9.00 -12.60
C LYS A 12 18.33 7.83 -12.39
N MET A 13 18.12 6.99 -11.35
CA MET A 13 18.97 5.84 -11.11
C MET A 13 18.87 4.83 -12.26
N PRO A 14 19.99 4.41 -12.86
CA PRO A 14 19.99 3.33 -13.84
C PRO A 14 19.72 2.01 -13.13
N VAL A 15 18.54 1.43 -13.36
CA VAL A 15 18.12 0.14 -12.79
C VAL A 15 17.75 -0.81 -13.93
N GLY A 16 18.45 -1.93 -14.03
CA GLY A 16 18.23 -2.94 -15.07
C GLY A 16 17.37 -4.10 -14.59
N ASN A 17 17.34 -4.35 -13.28
CA ASN A 17 16.59 -5.46 -12.71
C ASN A 17 15.09 -5.15 -12.56
N THR A 18 14.21 -6.07 -12.98
CA THR A 18 12.75 -5.90 -12.92
C THR A 18 12.21 -5.68 -11.50
N LYS A 19 12.79 -6.33 -10.48
CA LYS A 19 12.42 -6.10 -9.07
C LYS A 19 12.91 -4.75 -8.59
N ALA A 20 14.07 -4.29 -9.05
CA ALA A 20 14.57 -2.95 -8.74
C ALA A 20 13.72 -1.85 -9.38
N ILE A 21 13.28 -2.03 -10.61
CA ILE A 21 12.32 -1.12 -11.28
C ILE A 21 11.01 -1.06 -10.47
N LYS A 22 10.50 -2.21 -10.01
CA LYS A 22 9.30 -2.26 -9.18
C LYS A 22 9.52 -1.55 -7.83
N LEU A 23 10.66 -1.80 -7.17
CA LEU A 23 11.03 -1.14 -5.92
C LEU A 23 11.09 0.37 -6.09
N GLN A 24 11.79 0.85 -7.12
CA GLN A 24 11.92 2.26 -7.45
C GLN A 24 10.55 2.92 -7.61
N LYS A 25 9.65 2.32 -8.40
CA LYS A 25 8.28 2.83 -8.61
C LYS A 25 7.50 2.93 -7.30
N VAL A 26 7.48 1.85 -6.51
CA VAL A 26 6.72 1.81 -5.25
C VAL A 26 7.27 2.83 -4.24
N VAL A 27 8.59 2.95 -4.12
CA VAL A 27 9.22 3.93 -3.23
C VAL A 27 8.86 5.35 -3.67
N VAL A 28 8.94 5.67 -4.96
CA VAL A 28 8.57 6.98 -5.48
C VAL A 28 7.09 7.29 -5.20
N GLU A 29 6.20 6.32 -5.36
CA GLU A 29 4.77 6.48 -5.08
C GLU A 29 4.50 6.78 -3.60
N ILE A 30 5.14 6.02 -2.69
CA ILE A 30 5.06 6.25 -1.24
C ILE A 30 5.51 7.68 -0.91
N LEU A 31 6.68 8.10 -1.40
CA LEU A 31 7.22 9.43 -1.12
C LEU A 31 6.35 10.54 -1.70
N ARG A 32 5.83 10.38 -2.93
CA ARG A 32 4.91 11.34 -3.57
C ARG A 32 3.59 11.48 -2.82
N SER A 33 3.11 10.40 -2.21
CA SER A 33 1.88 10.41 -1.41
C SER A 33 2.05 11.08 -0.04
N GLY A 34 3.27 11.50 0.31
CA GLY A 34 3.60 12.05 1.63
C GLY A 34 3.64 10.98 2.72
N GLN A 35 3.60 9.70 2.35
CA GLN A 35 3.79 8.59 3.28
C GLN A 35 5.28 8.39 3.56
N SER A 36 5.58 7.93 4.77
CA SER A 36 6.94 7.62 5.17
C SER A 36 7.25 6.14 4.94
N LEU A 37 8.49 5.86 4.56
CA LEU A 37 9.01 4.50 4.59
C LEU A 37 9.17 4.04 6.05
N MET A 38 8.86 2.78 6.33
CA MET A 38 9.14 2.21 7.64
C MET A 38 10.65 2.18 7.88
N LEU A 39 11.08 2.71 9.02
CA LEU A 39 12.46 2.65 9.47
C LEU A 39 12.61 1.64 10.62
N HIS A 40 13.78 1.04 10.73
CA HIS A 40 14.18 0.13 11.80
C HIS A 40 15.63 0.49 12.20
N HIS A 41 15.83 0.97 13.43
CA HIS A 41 17.11 1.52 13.90
C HIS A 41 17.72 2.62 13.00
N GLY A 42 16.87 3.52 12.48
CA GLY A 42 17.33 4.66 11.66
C GLY A 42 17.63 4.32 10.20
N GLU A 43 17.48 3.07 9.78
CA GLU A 43 17.60 2.62 8.39
C GLU A 43 16.26 2.14 7.85
N VAL A 44 16.12 2.07 6.53
CA VAL A 44 14.90 1.55 5.91
C VAL A 44 14.70 0.07 6.27
N ASN A 45 13.48 -0.27 6.68
CA ASN A 45 13.12 -1.64 7.00
C ASN A 45 13.05 -2.51 5.74
N LEU A 46 14.09 -3.33 5.55
CA LEU A 46 14.22 -4.20 4.39
C LEU A 46 13.10 -5.24 4.29
N SER A 47 12.57 -5.73 5.41
CA SER A 47 11.46 -6.69 5.40
C SER A 47 10.18 -6.03 4.86
N SER A 48 9.91 -4.78 5.27
CA SER A 48 8.78 -4.00 4.77
C SER A 48 8.92 -3.70 3.27
N LEU A 49 10.11 -3.30 2.81
CA LEU A 49 10.37 -3.11 1.38
C LEU A 49 10.20 -4.41 0.58
N ALA A 50 10.68 -5.54 1.11
CA ALA A 50 10.57 -6.84 0.47
C ALA A 50 9.10 -7.22 0.24
N ALA A 51 8.26 -7.01 1.27
CA ALA A 51 6.82 -7.28 1.22
C ALA A 51 6.13 -6.44 0.14
N LEU A 52 6.45 -5.14 0.04
CA LEU A 52 5.88 -4.24 -0.96
C LEU A 52 6.20 -4.65 -2.41
N VAL A 53 7.40 -5.19 -2.63
CA VAL A 53 7.85 -5.61 -3.96
C VAL A 53 7.47 -7.06 -4.28
N GLY A 54 7.07 -7.85 -3.27
CA GLY A 54 6.76 -9.27 -3.39
C GLY A 54 8.01 -10.12 -3.53
N CYS A 55 9.07 -9.80 -2.79
CA CYS A 55 10.31 -10.54 -2.77
C CYS A 55 10.76 -10.86 -1.33
N THR A 56 11.82 -11.65 -1.19
CA THR A 56 12.43 -11.93 0.12
C THR A 56 13.48 -10.88 0.47
N ARG A 57 13.71 -10.64 1.76
CA ARG A 57 14.78 -9.76 2.25
C ARG A 57 16.18 -10.11 1.70
N GLN A 58 16.39 -11.35 1.27
CA GLN A 58 17.63 -11.82 0.63
C GLN A 58 18.02 -11.03 -0.62
N CYS A 59 17.04 -10.41 -1.31
CA CYS A 59 17.28 -9.56 -2.48
C CYS A 59 18.11 -8.30 -2.18
N PHE A 60 18.30 -7.94 -0.91
CA PHE A 60 19.05 -6.77 -0.47
C PHE A 60 20.43 -7.08 0.10
N TYR A 61 20.84 -8.36 0.19
CA TYR A 61 22.14 -8.72 0.76
C TYR A 61 23.23 -8.89 -0.32
N PRO A 62 24.49 -8.53 -0.02
CA PRO A 62 25.62 -8.84 -0.89
C PRO A 62 25.72 -10.34 -1.18
N GLY A 63 26.10 -10.70 -2.41
CA GLY A 63 26.32 -12.11 -2.81
C GLY A 63 25.06 -12.96 -3.02
N ARG A 64 23.86 -12.42 -2.76
CA ARG A 64 22.57 -13.09 -3.03
C ARG A 64 21.60 -12.19 -3.78
N GLY A 65 21.56 -10.92 -3.40
CA GLY A 65 20.63 -9.94 -3.90
C GLY A 65 21.08 -9.25 -5.18
N HIS A 66 20.28 -8.29 -5.63
CA HIS A 66 20.55 -7.51 -6.83
C HIS A 66 21.25 -6.19 -6.47
N ASP A 67 22.28 -5.84 -7.21
CA ASP A 67 23.08 -4.64 -6.96
C ASP A 67 22.23 -3.37 -7.04
N ASP A 68 21.33 -3.31 -8.04
CA ASP A 68 20.35 -2.23 -8.20
C ASP A 68 19.44 -2.05 -6.96
N MET A 69 18.97 -3.16 -6.37
CA MET A 69 18.13 -3.11 -5.16
C MET A 69 18.91 -2.55 -3.98
N ARG A 70 20.19 -2.92 -3.85
CA ARG A 70 21.08 -2.41 -2.81
C ARG A 70 21.44 -0.94 -3.03
N ALA A 71 21.64 -0.53 -4.28
CA ALA A 71 21.90 0.86 -4.63
C ALA A 71 20.71 1.76 -4.23
N ILE A 72 19.47 1.31 -4.49
CA ILE A 72 18.27 2.04 -4.06
C ILE A 72 18.23 2.15 -2.53
N VAL A 73 18.43 1.04 -1.81
CA VAL A 73 18.44 1.04 -0.34
C VAL A 73 19.54 1.94 0.22
N SER A 74 20.74 1.90 -0.36
CA SER A 74 21.86 2.73 0.06
C SER A 74 21.57 4.22 -0.12
N LEU A 75 20.96 4.61 -1.25
CA LEU A 75 20.50 5.97 -1.47
C LEU A 75 19.47 6.39 -0.41
N LEU A 76 18.48 5.54 -0.13
CA LEU A 76 17.45 5.83 0.88
C LEU A 76 18.04 5.98 2.28
N ASN A 77 18.95 5.10 2.68
CA ASN A 77 19.61 5.16 3.98
C ASN A 77 20.53 6.39 4.12
N THR A 78 21.20 6.79 3.04
CA THR A 78 22.02 8.02 3.00
C THR A 78 21.17 9.26 3.32
N HIS A 79 19.88 9.21 2.99
CA HIS A 79 18.92 10.29 3.23
C HIS A 79 17.84 9.89 4.25
N ALA A 80 18.15 8.97 5.18
CA ALA A 80 17.21 8.46 6.17
C ALA A 80 16.63 9.56 7.08
N SER A 81 17.39 10.63 7.35
CA SER A 81 16.90 11.79 8.10
C SER A 81 15.77 12.53 7.38
N VAL A 82 15.83 12.61 6.04
CA VAL A 82 14.78 13.19 5.20
C VAL A 82 13.53 12.31 5.27
N LEU A 83 13.71 10.99 5.23
CA LEU A 83 12.63 10.01 5.37
C LEU A 83 11.98 10.04 6.76
N ALA A 84 12.79 10.22 7.81
CA ALA A 84 12.32 10.34 9.19
C ALA A 84 11.53 11.64 9.42
N ASN A 85 11.91 12.73 8.75
CA ASN A 85 11.19 14.00 8.83
C ASN A 85 9.85 13.98 8.07
N CYS A 86 9.62 13.00 7.19
CA CYS A 86 8.27 12.73 6.68
C CYS A 86 7.36 12.09 7.75
N VAL A 87 7.93 11.46 8.78
CA VAL A 87 7.19 10.79 9.85
C VAL A 87 6.57 11.82 10.80
N SER A 88 7.24 12.95 11.04
CA SER A 88 6.77 14.00 11.95
C SER A 88 5.61 14.85 11.42
N SER A 89 5.30 14.76 10.12
CA SER A 89 4.11 15.38 9.52
C SER A 89 2.98 14.39 9.24
N SER A 90 3.16 13.10 9.57
CA SER A 90 2.22 12.03 9.24
C SER A 90 1.96 11.04 10.39
N THR A 91 1.56 11.54 11.56
CA THR A 91 0.48 10.83 12.28
C THR A 91 -0.80 11.21 11.54
N PRO A 92 -1.45 10.36 10.72
CA PRO A 92 -2.62 10.81 10.00
C PRO A 92 -3.80 10.70 10.96
N PRO A 93 -4.43 11.81 11.41
CA PRO A 93 -5.79 11.75 11.96
C PRO A 93 -6.81 11.15 10.95
N LYS A 94 -6.37 10.92 9.70
CA LYS A 94 -7.12 10.30 8.61
C LYS A 94 -7.14 8.77 8.63
N LEU A 95 -6.17 8.06 9.24
CA LEU A 95 -6.17 6.58 9.26
C LEU A 95 -7.30 6.02 10.13
N GLY A 96 -7.53 6.64 11.30
CA GLY A 96 -8.67 6.29 12.15
C GLY A 96 -10.02 6.56 11.46
N LYS A 97 -10.17 7.74 10.84
CA LYS A 97 -11.38 8.11 10.09
C LYS A 97 -11.61 7.21 8.87
N LEU A 98 -10.55 6.81 8.17
CA LEU A 98 -10.61 5.90 7.03
C LEU A 98 -11.02 4.50 7.47
N ASN A 99 -10.44 3.96 8.54
CA ASN A 99 -10.82 2.65 9.08
C ASN A 99 -12.27 2.63 9.57
N VAL A 100 -12.72 3.69 10.25
CA VAL A 100 -14.13 3.82 10.67
C VAL A 100 -15.05 3.89 9.46
N SER A 101 -14.66 4.66 8.43
CA SER A 101 -15.44 4.74 7.18
C SER A 101 -15.47 3.41 6.44
N LEU A 102 -14.36 2.68 6.39
CA LEU A 102 -14.26 1.36 5.77
C LEU A 102 -15.15 0.34 6.50
N HIS A 103 -15.07 0.27 7.83
CA HIS A 103 -15.93 -0.60 8.63
C HIS A 103 -17.41 -0.25 8.47
N LYS A 104 -17.75 1.04 8.40
CA LYS A 104 -19.11 1.49 8.15
C LYS A 104 -19.60 1.04 6.77
N VAL A 105 -18.81 1.28 5.72
CA VAL A 105 -19.15 0.86 4.36
C VAL A 105 -19.31 -0.66 4.25
N LEU A 106 -18.45 -1.45 4.90
CA LEU A 106 -18.57 -2.91 4.92
C LEU A 106 -19.86 -3.37 5.62
N SER A 107 -20.17 -2.79 6.77
CA SER A 107 -21.41 -3.06 7.51
C SER A 107 -22.66 -2.71 6.69
N ASP A 108 -22.64 -1.53 6.04
CA ASP A 108 -23.74 -1.09 5.17
C ASP A 108 -23.91 -2.02 3.96
N ASN A 109 -22.80 -2.50 3.37
CA ASN A 109 -22.82 -3.45 2.25
C ASN A 109 -23.41 -4.81 2.66
N GLU A 110 -23.06 -5.32 3.84
CA GLU A 110 -23.65 -6.55 4.39
C GLU A 110 -25.15 -6.39 4.70
N LYS A 111 -25.57 -5.21 5.17
CA LYS A 111 -26.98 -4.91 5.41
C LYS A 111 -27.76 -4.87 4.09
N LEU A 112 -27.24 -4.17 3.08
CA LEU A 112 -27.87 -4.09 1.76
C LEU A 112 -27.99 -5.46 1.09
N LYS A 113 -26.97 -6.32 1.20
CA LYS A 113 -27.05 -7.71 0.71
C LYS A 113 -28.17 -8.50 1.37
N ARG A 114 -28.37 -8.34 2.68
CA ARG A 114 -29.47 -8.98 3.42
C ARG A 114 -30.84 -8.45 3.00
N GLU A 115 -30.96 -7.14 2.79
CA GLU A 115 -32.22 -6.54 2.32
C GLU A 115 -32.57 -6.99 0.90
N LEU A 116 -31.57 -7.10 0.01
CA LEU A 116 -31.75 -7.62 -1.34
C LEU A 116 -32.27 -9.06 -1.31
N LEU A 117 -31.68 -9.93 -0.49
CA LEU A 117 -32.14 -11.32 -0.34
C LEU A 117 -33.58 -11.40 0.18
N LYS A 118 -33.93 -10.56 1.17
CA LYS A 118 -35.31 -10.50 1.68
C LYS A 118 -36.30 -10.02 0.63
N SER A 119 -35.91 -9.01 -0.17
CA SER A 119 -36.73 -8.51 -1.27
C SER A 119 -36.95 -9.59 -2.32
N GLN A 120 -35.88 -10.30 -2.72
CA GLN A 120 -35.97 -11.43 -3.66
C GLN A 120 -36.87 -12.55 -3.16
N ALA A 121 -36.79 -12.91 -1.88
CA ALA A 121 -37.69 -13.91 -1.28
C ALA A 121 -39.16 -13.46 -1.35
N ARG A 122 -39.46 -12.21 -0.96
CA ARG A 122 -40.81 -11.64 -1.06
C ARG A 122 -41.34 -11.62 -2.49
N TRP A 123 -40.50 -11.24 -3.46
CA TRP A 123 -40.86 -11.26 -4.87
C TRP A 123 -41.20 -12.66 -5.36
N LYS A 124 -40.42 -13.66 -4.93
CA LYS A 124 -40.67 -15.06 -5.27
C LYS A 124 -41.98 -15.56 -4.65
N ASP A 125 -42.26 -15.20 -3.40
CA ASP A 125 -43.51 -15.56 -2.73
C ASP A 125 -44.73 -14.93 -3.43
N LEU A 126 -44.66 -13.65 -3.78
CA LEU A 126 -45.73 -12.96 -4.52
C LEU A 126 -45.93 -13.55 -5.91
N TYR A 127 -44.85 -13.89 -6.62
CA TYR A 127 -44.91 -14.54 -7.91
C TYR A 127 -45.58 -15.93 -7.82
N ASN A 128 -45.21 -16.72 -6.81
CA ASN A 128 -45.80 -18.04 -6.56
C ASN A 128 -47.29 -17.94 -6.16
N GLN A 129 -47.67 -16.95 -5.35
CA GLN A 129 -49.07 -16.73 -5.00
C GLN A 129 -49.92 -16.38 -6.23
N ARG A 130 -49.36 -15.62 -7.17
CA ARG A 130 -50.06 -15.27 -8.41
C ARG A 130 -50.26 -16.47 -9.35
N LEU A 131 -49.36 -17.46 -9.31
CA LEU A 131 -49.47 -18.72 -10.05
C LEU A 131 -50.45 -19.73 -9.44
N ILE A 132 -50.86 -19.56 -8.18
CA ILE A 132 -51.79 -20.46 -7.48
C ILE A 132 -53.26 -20.02 -7.66
N VAL A 133 -53.49 -18.81 -8.19
CA VAL A 133 -54.82 -18.20 -8.33
C VAL A 133 -55.41 -18.33 -9.75
N ASP A 134 -54.71 -19.01 -10.66
CA ASP A 134 -55.22 -19.44 -11.97
C ASP A 134 -55.49 -20.95 -11.97
#